data_AF-A0A966EHP1-F1
#
_entry.id   AF-A0A966EHP1-F1
#
_cell.length_a   1.000
_cell.length_b   1.000
_cell.length_c   1.000
_cell.angle_alpha   90.00
_cell.angle_beta   90.00
_cell.angle_gamma   90.00
#
_symmetry.space_group_name_H-M   'P 1'
#
loop_
_entity.id
_entity.type
_entity.pdbx_description
1 polymer ?
#
loop_
_entity_poly.entity_id
_entity_poly.type
_entity_poly.pdbx_seq_one_letter_code
_entity_poly.pdbx_strand_id
1 'polypeptide(L)' 'MRDSLPLLVDTDFPALRRGRLDTLQVNVGYRCNQSCLHCHVNAGPTRTEVMPADVARVIVRYLDVSEVST' A
#
# COMPACT_ATOMS: atom_id res chain seq x y z
N MET A 1 2.09 19.26 -13.85
CA MET A 1 1.54 18.02 -14.43
C MET A 1 1.50 18.21 -15.94
N ARG A 2 1.97 17.25 -16.75
CA ARG A 2 1.92 17.36 -18.22
C ARG A 2 0.53 16.96 -18.69
N ASP A 3 0.03 17.61 -19.74
CA ASP A 3 -1.26 17.27 -20.35
C ASP A 3 -1.11 16.01 -21.22
N SER A 4 -1.14 14.85 -20.56
CA SER A 4 -0.95 13.54 -21.20
C SER A 4 -2.27 12.92 -21.69
N LEU A 5 -3.42 13.51 -21.37
CA LEU A 5 -4.72 12.94 -21.73
C LEU A 5 -4.90 12.78 -23.25
N PRO A 6 -4.53 13.76 -24.10
CA PRO A 6 -4.63 13.59 -25.55
C PRO A 6 -3.78 12.44 -26.11
N LEU A 7 -2.74 12.02 -25.39
CA LEU A 7 -1.84 10.92 -25.77
C LEU A 7 -2.33 9.54 -25.28
N LEU A 8 -3.32 9.51 -24.38
CA LEU A 8 -3.87 8.29 -23.78
C LEU A 8 -5.23 7.90 -24.38
N VAL A 9 -5.99 8.88 -24.89
CA VAL A 9 -7.35 8.69 -25.42
C VAL A 9 -7.36 7.90 -26.72
N ASP A 10 -6.31 8.04 -27.55
CA ASP A 10 -6.23 7.43 -28.87
C ASP A 10 -5.20 6.28 -28.89
N THR A 11 -5.35 5.35 -27.94
CA THR A 11 -4.47 4.17 -27.81
C THR A 11 -5.28 2.90 -27.64
N ASP A 12 -4.82 1.81 -28.23
CA ASP A 12 -5.35 0.45 -28.06
C ASP A 12 -4.70 -0.27 -26.87
N PHE A 13 -4.51 0.46 -25.76
CA PHE A 13 -3.74 0.01 -24.61
C PHE A 13 -4.11 -1.43 -24.22
N PRO A 14 -3.13 -2.35 -24.18
CA PRO A 14 -3.42 -3.77 -24.06
C PRO A 14 -4.16 -4.06 -22.76
N ALA A 15 -5.03 -5.06 -22.79
CA ALA A 15 -5.78 -5.46 -21.61
C ALA A 15 -4.81 -5.87 -20.49
N LEU A 16 -4.82 -5.12 -19.38
CA LEU A 16 -3.99 -5.43 -18.23
C LEU A 16 -4.39 -6.77 -17.62
N ARG A 17 -3.39 -7.55 -17.25
CA ARG A 17 -3.54 -8.78 -16.47
C ARG A 17 -2.77 -8.61 -15.19
N ARG A 18 -3.42 -8.86 -14.05
CA ARG A 18 -2.77 -8.83 -12.75
C ARG A 18 -1.81 -10.01 -12.67
N GLY A 19 -0.55 -9.74 -12.29
CA GLY A 19 0.41 -10.80 -11.95
C GLY A 19 0.02 -11.53 -10.66
N ARG A 20 0.78 -12.59 -10.33
CA ARG A 20 0.68 -13.22 -9.01
C ARG A 20 1.05 -12.22 -7.91
N LEU A 21 0.46 -12.37 -6.74
CA LEU A 21 0.86 -11.60 -5.57
C LEU A 21 2.10 -12.25 -4.96
N ASP A 22 3.26 -11.60 -5.05
CA ASP A 22 4.51 -12.11 -4.48
C ASP A 22 4.93 -11.37 -3.19
N THR A 23 4.31 -10.23 -2.85
CA THR A 23 4.65 -9.44 -1.64
C THR A 23 3.44 -8.71 -1.10
N LEU A 24 3.24 -8.80 0.22
CA LEU A 24 2.25 -8.02 0.96
C LEU A 24 2.96 -7.03 1.89
N GLN A 25 2.88 -5.74 1.58
CA GLN A 25 3.35 -4.66 2.45
C GLN A 25 2.16 -4.02 3.15
N VAL A 26 2.22 -3.90 4.48
CA VAL A 26 1.14 -3.32 5.29
C VAL A 26 1.69 -2.25 6.21
N ASN A 27 1.05 -1.07 6.20
CA ASN A 27 1.30 -0.06 7.22
C ASN A 27 0.55 -0.45 8.50
N VAL A 28 1.29 -0.62 9.60
CA VAL A 28 0.70 -0.95 10.91
C VAL A 28 0.22 0.28 11.68
N GLY A 29 0.41 1.48 11.12
CA GLY A 29 -0.01 2.74 11.72
C GLY A 29 0.77 3.92 11.17
N TYR A 30 0.49 5.09 11.71
CA TYR A 30 1.19 6.35 11.39
C TYR A 30 1.89 6.97 12.61
N ARG A 31 1.79 6.34 13.77
CA ARG A 31 2.55 6.74 14.96
C ARG A 31 4.04 6.44 14.73
N CYS A 32 4.84 7.51 14.68
CA CYS A 32 6.30 7.47 14.53
C CYS A 32 6.93 8.41 15.55
N ASN A 33 8.16 8.18 15.99
CA ASN A 33 8.84 9.07 16.94
C ASN A 33 9.44 10.33 16.27
N GLN A 34 9.32 10.47 14.96
CA GLN A 34 9.89 11.56 14.18
C GLN A 34 8.90 12.06 13.12
N SER A 35 8.97 13.35 12.80
CA SER A 35 8.27 13.97 11.68
C SER A 35 9.28 14.32 10.59
N CYS A 36 9.37 13.51 9.54
CA CYS A 36 10.32 13.71 8.45
C CYS A 36 9.70 14.53 7.31
N LEU A 37 10.43 15.50 6.77
CA LEU A 37 9.98 16.36 5.65
C LEU A 37 9.65 15.58 4.37
N HIS A 38 10.23 14.39 4.20
CA HIS A 38 10.03 13.52 3.04
C HIS A 38 9.12 12.31 3.34
N CYS A 39 8.34 12.35 4.42
CA CYS A 39 7.44 11.25 4.78
C CYS A 39 6.19 11.26 3.89
N HIS A 40 6.15 10.38 2.88
CA HIS A 40 5.02 10.28 1.96
C HIS A 40 3.69 9.90 2.64
N VAL A 41 3.73 9.19 3.78
CA VAL A 41 2.54 8.81 4.56
C VAL A 41 2.23 9.76 5.70
N ASN A 42 3.03 10.81 5.90
CA ASN A 42 2.86 11.80 6.97
C ASN A 42 2.74 11.17 8.37
N ALA A 43 3.56 10.16 8.65
CA ALA A 43 3.71 9.59 9.98
C ALA A 43 4.40 10.59 10.92
N GLY A 44 4.11 10.51 12.22
CA GLY A 44 4.66 11.46 13.18
C GLY A 44 4.27 11.18 14.64
N PRO A 45 4.83 11.95 15.59
CA PRO A 45 4.67 11.72 17.02
C PRO A 45 3.29 12.08 17.54
N THR A 46 2.56 12.95 16.84
CA THR A 46 1.19 13.34 17.16
C THR A 46 0.13 12.42 16.55
N ARG A 47 0.54 11.46 15.71
CA ARG A 47 -0.37 10.48 15.11
C ARG A 47 -0.76 9.42 16.13
N THR A 48 -2.02 9.01 16.09
CA THR A 48 -2.60 8.02 17.01
C THR A 48 -3.04 6.75 16.29
N GLU A 49 -3.00 6.74 14.96
CA GLU A 49 -3.38 5.59 14.15
C GLU A 49 -2.39 4.45 14.38
N VAL A 50 -2.90 3.38 14.96
CA VAL A 50 -2.19 2.13 15.21
C VAL A 50 -3.15 1.00 14.92
N MET A 51 -2.67 -0.01 14.19
CA MET A 51 -3.44 -1.19 13.83
C MET A 51 -3.88 -1.96 15.08
N PRO A 52 -5.17 -2.22 15.25
CA PRO A 52 -5.68 -3.10 16.29
C PRO A 52 -5.22 -4.55 16.11
N ALA A 53 -5.08 -5.28 17.23
CA ALA A 53 -4.56 -6.65 17.20
C ALA A 53 -5.48 -7.63 16.45
N ASP A 54 -6.79 -7.44 16.47
CA ASP A 54 -7.75 -8.23 15.69
C ASP A 54 -7.59 -8.03 14.19
N VAL A 55 -7.31 -6.80 13.74
CA VAL A 55 -6.97 -6.52 12.34
C VAL A 55 -5.64 -7.19 11.96
N ALA A 56 -4.63 -7.15 12.83
CA ALA A 56 -3.37 -7.85 12.60
C ALA A 56 -3.57 -9.36 12.40
N ARG A 57 -4.47 -10.00 13.17
CA ARG A 57 -4.81 -11.42 12.99
C ARG A 57 -5.47 -11.71 11.63
N VAL A 58 -6.26 -10.77 11.10
CA VAL A 58 -6.84 -10.92 9.76
C VAL A 58 -5.74 -10.97 8.69
N ILE A 59 -4.69 -10.15 8.84
CA ILE A 59 -3.56 -10.14 7.90
C ILE A 59 -2.80 -11.46 7.98
N VAL A 60 -2.53 -11.97 9.18
CA VAL A 60 -1.87 -13.28 9.35
C VAL A 60 -2.69 -14.39 8.70
N ARG A 61 -4.01 -14.44 8.97
CA ARG A 61 -4.90 -15.42 8.33
C ARG A 61 -4.90 -15.31 6.81
N TYR A 62 -4.80 -14.09 6.27
CA TYR A 62 -4.69 -13.90 4.83
C TYR A 62 -3.37 -14.46 4.30
N LEU A 63 -2.25 -14.22 4.99
CA LEU A 63 -0.96 -14.78 4.61
C LEU A 63 -0.99 -16.31 4.58
N ASP A 64 -1.60 -16.95 5.59
CA ASP A 64 -1.71 -18.42 5.70
C ASP A 64 -2.40 -19.08 4.49
N VAL A 65 -3.34 -18.37 3.85
CA VAL A 65 -4.10 -18.87 2.69
C VAL A 65 -3.62 -18.29 1.36
N SER A 66 -2.62 -17.41 1.40
CA SER A 66 -2.06 -16.78 0.21
C SER A 66 -0.85 -17.57 -0.31
N GLU A 67 -0.51 -17.36 -1.57
CA GLU A 67 0.72 -17.90 -2.17
C GLU A 67 1.91 -16.93 -2.03
N VAL A 68 1.79 -15.94 -1.14
CA VAL A 68 2.86 -14.96 -0.90
C VAL A 68 4.00 -15.65 -0.15
N SER A 69 5.23 -15.50 -0.66
CA SER A 69 6.41 -16.04 0.01
C SER A 69 6.58 -15.40 1.39
N THR A 70 6.62 -16.23 2.44
CA THR A 70 6.94 -15.84 3.83
C THR A 70 8.36 -16.23 4.20
#